data_AF-Q10ZU3-F1
#
_entry.id   AF-Q10ZU3-F1
#
_cell.length_a   1.000
_cell.length_b   1.000
_cell.length_c   1.000
_cell.angle_alpha   90.00
_cell.angle_beta   90.00
_cell.angle_gamma   90.00
#
_symmetry.space_group_name_H-M   'P 1'
#
loop_
_entity.id
_entity.type
_entity.pdbx_description
1 polymer ?
#
loop_
_entity_poly.entity_id
_entity_poly.type
_entity_poly.pdbx_seq_one_letter_code
_entity_poly.pdbx_strand_id
1 'polypeptide(L)'
;MQSWAAEELKYTNLPDKRLNQRLIKIVEQASAQPEASVPQASGDWANTKATYYFWNSERFSSEDIIDGHRRSTAQRASQEDVILGIQDTSDFNFTHHKGKTWDKGFGQTCSQKYSNERWHLYILHK
;
A
#
# COMPACT_ATOMS: atom_id res chain seq x y z
N MET A 1 -6.40 -21.08 15.74
CA MET A 1 -6.71 -19.63 15.64
C MET A 1 -6.25 -19.17 14.27
N GLN A 2 -7.09 -18.49 13.49
CA GLN A 2 -6.63 -17.82 12.27
C GLN A 2 -5.86 -16.56 12.67
N SER A 3 -4.79 -16.21 11.95
CA SER A 3 -4.04 -14.98 12.21
C SER A 3 -4.84 -13.75 11.81
N TRP A 4 -4.49 -12.59 12.36
CA TRP A 4 -5.09 -11.32 11.96
C TRP A 4 -4.98 -11.09 10.45
N ALA A 5 -3.82 -11.35 9.86
CA ALA A 5 -3.60 -11.18 8.42
C ALA A 5 -4.51 -12.11 7.58
N ALA A 6 -4.71 -13.36 8.02
CA ALA A 6 -5.61 -14.29 7.34
C ALA A 6 -7.07 -13.82 7.39
N GLU A 7 -7.50 -13.26 8.53
CA GLU A 7 -8.86 -12.72 8.68
C GLU A 7 -9.06 -11.46 7.83
N GLU A 8 -8.12 -10.51 7.85
CA GLU A 8 -8.21 -9.27 7.07
C GLU A 8 -8.21 -9.52 5.56
N LEU A 9 -7.51 -10.56 5.11
CA LEU A 9 -7.32 -10.84 3.68
C LEU A 9 -8.16 -12.01 3.19
N LYS A 10 -9.09 -12.54 4.00
CA LYS A 10 -9.89 -13.72 3.66
C LYS A 10 -10.71 -13.61 2.37
N TYR A 11 -11.06 -12.38 1.97
CA TYR A 11 -11.79 -12.10 0.73
C TYR A 11 -10.90 -11.82 -0.48
N THR A 12 -9.58 -11.77 -0.29
CA THR A 12 -8.63 -11.63 -1.39
C THR A 12 -8.65 -12.91 -2.21
N ASN A 13 -8.90 -12.78 -3.51
CA ASN A 13 -9.01 -13.93 -4.41
C ASN A 13 -8.00 -13.81 -5.56
N LEU A 14 -6.72 -14.01 -5.25
CA LEU A 14 -5.68 -14.06 -6.29
C LEU A 14 -5.83 -15.35 -7.14
N PRO A 15 -5.37 -15.36 -8.40
CA PRO A 15 -5.60 -16.47 -9.34
C PRO A 15 -5.04 -17.84 -8.93
N ASP A 16 -4.19 -17.91 -7.90
CA ASP A 16 -3.60 -19.14 -7.38
C ASP A 16 -3.67 -19.13 -5.86
N LYS A 17 -4.11 -20.24 -5.27
CA LYS A 17 -4.19 -20.41 -3.81
C LYS A 17 -2.84 -20.18 -3.13
N ARG A 18 -1.73 -20.52 -3.80
CA ARG A 18 -0.37 -20.27 -3.29
C ARG A 18 -0.04 -18.78 -3.19
N LEU A 19 -0.62 -17.95 -4.06
CA LEU A 19 -0.46 -16.50 -3.98
C LEU A 19 -1.20 -15.93 -2.76
N ASN A 20 -2.42 -16.41 -2.49
CA ASN A 20 -3.16 -16.00 -1.28
C ASN A 20 -2.41 -16.41 0.00
N GLN A 21 -1.87 -17.63 0.05
CA GLN A 21 -1.03 -18.08 1.18
C GLN A 21 0.25 -17.25 1.32
N ARG A 22 0.90 -16.92 0.19
CA ARG A 22 2.11 -16.09 0.19
C ARG A 22 1.82 -14.68 0.68
N LEU A 23 0.71 -14.08 0.25
CA LEU A 23 0.28 -12.76 0.69
C LEU A 23 0.11 -12.71 2.20
N ILE A 24 -0.61 -13.68 2.79
CA ILE A 24 -0.81 -13.78 4.23
C ILE A 24 0.56 -13.84 4.94
N LYS A 25 1.47 -14.72 4.48
CA LYS A 25 2.82 -14.83 5.05
C LYS A 25 3.60 -13.51 4.99
N ILE A 26 3.55 -12.80 3.85
CA ILE A 26 4.23 -11.51 3.69
C ILE A 26 3.69 -10.48 4.70
N VAL A 27 2.38 -10.41 4.87
CA VAL A 27 1.75 -9.46 5.81
C VAL A 27 2.05 -9.83 7.25
N GLU A 28 2.03 -11.11 7.62
CA GLU A 28 2.44 -11.57 8.96
C GLU A 28 3.89 -11.16 9.26
N GLN A 29 4.81 -11.42 8.34
CA GLN A 29 6.23 -11.08 8.49
C GLN A 29 6.45 -9.57 8.60
N ALA A 30 5.82 -8.77 7.75
CA ALA A 30 5.92 -7.31 7.78
C ALA A 30 5.28 -6.71 9.04
N SER A 31 4.12 -7.22 9.47
CA SER A 31 3.42 -6.74 10.66
C SER A 31 4.15 -7.09 11.96
N ALA A 32 4.88 -8.21 12.02
CA ALA A 32 5.68 -8.59 13.16
C ALA A 32 6.96 -7.73 13.32
N GLN A 33 7.45 -7.12 12.24
CA GLN A 33 8.67 -6.31 12.21
C GLN A 33 8.49 -5.08 11.32
N PRO A 34 7.65 -4.11 11.69
CA PRO A 34 7.25 -3.00 10.81
C PRO A 34 8.41 -2.07 10.43
N GLU A 35 9.47 -2.01 11.25
CA GLU A 35 10.66 -1.19 11.00
C GLU A 35 11.74 -1.94 10.20
N ALA A 36 11.61 -3.26 10.03
CA ALA A 36 12.59 -4.07 9.35
C ALA A 36 12.52 -3.89 7.83
N SER A 37 13.67 -3.92 7.17
CA SER A 37 13.71 -4.03 5.70
C SER A 37 13.10 -5.35 5.24
N VAL A 38 12.68 -5.40 3.97
CA VAL A 38 12.07 -6.59 3.37
C VAL A 38 12.92 -7.86 3.55
N PRO A 39 14.25 -7.84 3.32
CA PRO A 39 15.09 -9.01 3.59
C PRO A 39 15.14 -9.43 5.06
N GLN A 40 15.15 -8.46 5.98
CA GLN A 40 15.17 -8.73 7.43
C GLN A 40 13.86 -9.36 7.89
N ALA A 41 12.72 -8.78 7.51
CA ALA A 41 11.39 -9.31 7.84
C ALA A 41 11.14 -10.69 7.21
N SER A 42 11.69 -10.95 6.02
CA SER A 42 11.50 -12.22 5.30
C SER A 42 12.23 -13.41 5.95
N GLY A 43 13.23 -13.16 6.81
CA GLY A 43 13.98 -14.15 7.60
C GLY A 43 15.05 -14.92 6.82
N ASP A 44 14.76 -15.33 5.58
CA ASP A 44 15.71 -16.04 4.72
C ASP A 44 15.69 -15.52 3.27
N TRP A 45 16.71 -15.91 2.50
CA TRP A 45 16.88 -15.46 1.11
C TRP A 45 15.79 -15.97 0.17
N ALA A 46 15.30 -17.20 0.38
CA ALA A 46 14.27 -17.79 -0.45
C ALA A 46 12.94 -17.04 -0.30
N ASN A 47 12.57 -16.69 0.93
CA ASN A 47 11.42 -15.86 1.24
C ASN A 47 11.60 -14.44 0.71
N THR A 48 12.79 -13.84 0.88
CA THR A 48 13.09 -12.51 0.33
C THR A 48 12.83 -12.46 -1.18
N LYS A 49 13.38 -13.43 -1.93
CA LYS A 49 13.12 -13.54 -3.38
C LYS A 49 11.64 -13.75 -3.69
N ALA A 50 10.97 -14.62 -2.95
CA ALA A 50 9.55 -14.88 -3.16
C ALA A 50 8.68 -13.64 -2.94
N THR A 51 9.03 -12.79 -1.96
CA THR A 51 8.35 -11.52 -1.69
C THR A 51 8.52 -10.55 -2.86
N TYR A 52 9.74 -10.37 -3.37
CA TYR A 52 9.97 -9.52 -4.54
C TYR A 52 9.30 -10.06 -5.81
N TYR A 53 9.31 -11.38 -6.05
CA TYR A 53 8.58 -11.97 -7.17
C TYR A 53 7.07 -11.85 -7.03
N PHE A 54 6.55 -11.91 -5.80
CA PHE A 54 5.14 -11.67 -5.54
C PHE A 54 4.75 -10.24 -5.93
N TRP A 55 5.51 -9.23 -5.49
CA TRP A 55 5.25 -7.83 -5.85
C TRP A 55 5.47 -7.50 -7.33
N ASN A 56 6.35 -8.24 -8.01
CA ASN A 56 6.59 -8.10 -9.45
C ASN A 56 5.67 -9.00 -10.30
N SER A 57 4.64 -9.60 -9.74
CA SER A 57 3.75 -10.50 -10.48
C SER A 57 2.75 -9.70 -11.31
N GLU A 58 2.68 -9.97 -12.61
CA GLU A 58 1.66 -9.43 -13.51
C GLU A 58 0.34 -10.20 -13.46
N ARG A 59 0.24 -11.25 -12.62
CA ARG A 59 -0.94 -12.12 -12.54
C ARG A 59 -2.11 -11.50 -11.80
N PHE A 60 -1.87 -10.46 -11.01
CA PHE A 60 -2.85 -9.74 -10.21
C PHE A 60 -2.40 -8.29 -10.07
N SER A 61 -3.33 -7.43 -9.67
CA SER A 61 -3.10 -6.01 -9.40
C SER A 61 -3.05 -5.75 -7.89
N SER A 62 -2.56 -4.58 -7.51
CA SER A 62 -2.68 -4.12 -6.12
C SER A 62 -4.14 -3.93 -5.69
N GLU A 63 -5.03 -3.62 -6.63
CA GLU A 63 -6.46 -3.42 -6.35
C GLU A 63 -7.13 -4.71 -5.88
N ASP A 64 -6.75 -5.86 -6.42
CA ASP A 64 -7.27 -7.17 -5.98
C ASP A 64 -7.02 -7.42 -4.49
N ILE A 65 -5.88 -6.95 -3.97
CA ILE A 65 -5.50 -7.05 -2.55
C ILE A 65 -6.29 -6.03 -1.71
N ILE A 66 -6.37 -4.78 -2.18
CA ILE A 66 -7.09 -3.70 -1.51
C ILE A 66 -8.58 -4.03 -1.39
N ASP A 67 -9.20 -4.58 -2.44
CA ASP A 67 -10.60 -4.98 -2.45
C ASP A 67 -10.90 -6.11 -1.46
N GLY A 68 -9.98 -7.08 -1.34
CA GLY A 68 -10.06 -8.11 -0.31
C GLY A 68 -10.13 -7.51 1.09
N HIS A 69 -9.23 -6.58 1.40
CA HIS A 69 -9.19 -5.88 2.68
C HIS A 69 -10.41 -4.97 2.91
N ARG A 70 -10.85 -4.23 1.88
CA ARG A 70 -12.07 -3.39 1.94
C ARG A 70 -13.30 -4.22 2.28
N ARG A 71 -13.45 -5.41 1.69
CA ARG A 71 -14.57 -6.32 2.00
C ARG A 71 -14.55 -6.80 3.45
N SER A 72 -13.37 -7.14 3.98
CA SER A 72 -13.22 -7.51 5.39
C SER A 72 -13.56 -6.32 6.31
N THR A 73 -13.11 -5.12 5.95
CA THR A 73 -13.43 -3.88 6.67
C THR A 73 -14.93 -3.59 6.65
N ALA A 74 -15.57 -3.70 5.48
CA ALA A 74 -17.02 -3.49 5.33
C ALA A 74 -17.83 -4.52 6.12
N GLN A 75 -17.42 -5.79 6.13
CA GLN A 75 -18.08 -6.81 6.94
C GLN A 75 -17.97 -6.50 8.44
N ARG A 76 -16.79 -6.09 8.92
CA ARG A 76 -16.60 -5.71 10.32
C ARG A 76 -17.45 -4.49 10.66
N ALA A 77 -17.44 -3.48 9.80
CA ALA A 77 -18.21 -2.26 10.00
C ALA A 77 -19.73 -2.52 10.01
N SER A 78 -20.22 -3.48 9.23
CA SER A 78 -21.65 -3.81 9.20
C SER A 78 -22.20 -4.43 10.49
N GLN A 79 -21.34 -4.71 11.47
CA GLN A 79 -21.74 -5.20 12.80
C GLN A 79 -21.98 -4.06 13.80
N GLU A 80 -21.69 -2.82 13.41
CA GLU A 80 -21.79 -1.63 14.27
C GLU A 80 -22.97 -0.77 13.86
N ASP A 81 -23.68 -0.18 14.83
CA ASP A 81 -24.83 0.69 14.58
C ASP A 81 -24.42 2.06 13.99
N VAL A 82 -23.21 2.53 14.33
CA VAL A 82 -22.68 3.84 13.93
C VAL A 82 -21.23 3.70 13.49
N ILE A 83 -20.90 4.23 12.32
CA ILE A 83 -19.55 4.19 11.75
C ILE A 83 -19.07 5.63 11.48
N LEU A 84 -17.82 5.94 11.83
CA LEU A 84 -17.17 7.19 11.48
C LEU A 84 -16.24 7.00 10.26
N GLY A 85 -16.60 7.60 9.13
CA GLY A 85 -15.79 7.60 7.91
C GLY A 85 -14.75 8.72 7.92
N ILE A 86 -13.61 8.51 8.58
CA ILE A 86 -12.51 9.49 8.60
C ILE A 86 -11.81 9.47 7.23
N GLN A 87 -11.72 10.63 6.59
CA GLN A 87 -11.01 10.80 5.31
C GLN A 87 -9.95 11.89 5.44
N ASP A 88 -8.75 11.58 4.95
CA ASP A 88 -7.65 12.53 4.78
C ASP A 88 -6.85 12.15 3.51
N THR A 89 -6.00 13.04 3.01
CA THR A 89 -5.11 12.80 1.86
C THR A 89 -3.66 12.92 2.30
N SER A 90 -2.83 11.95 1.91
CA SER A 90 -1.39 11.95 2.17
C SER A 90 -0.62 11.57 0.91
N ASP A 91 0.61 12.07 0.80
CA ASP A 91 1.51 11.75 -0.31
C ASP A 91 2.68 10.88 0.15
N PHE A 92 3.13 9.98 -0.72
CA PHE A 92 4.40 9.27 -0.56
C PHE A 92 5.51 9.99 -1.34
N ASN A 93 6.52 10.50 -0.64
CA ASN A 93 7.62 11.25 -1.25
C ASN A 93 8.80 10.32 -1.62
N PHE A 94 9.03 10.15 -2.92
CA PHE A 94 10.14 9.35 -3.46
C PHE A 94 11.24 10.17 -4.16
N THR A 95 11.35 11.47 -3.88
CA THR A 95 12.30 12.39 -4.56
C THR A 95 13.76 11.94 -4.57
N HIS A 96 14.22 11.26 -3.52
CA HIS A 96 15.58 10.75 -3.44
C HIS A 96 15.78 9.39 -4.14
N HIS A 97 14.70 8.77 -4.63
CA HIS A 97 14.75 7.49 -5.31
C HIS A 97 14.95 7.69 -6.82
N LYS A 98 16.17 7.46 -7.31
CA LYS A 98 16.59 7.68 -8.71
C LYS A 98 15.64 7.11 -9.78
N GLY A 99 14.93 6.03 -9.46
CA GLY A 99 13.99 5.37 -10.37
C GLY A 99 12.54 5.88 -10.34
N LYS A 100 12.18 6.86 -9.50
CA LYS A 100 10.81 7.37 -9.37
C LYS A 100 10.74 8.79 -9.94
N THR A 101 10.66 8.86 -11.26
CA THR A 101 10.66 10.10 -12.04
C THR A 101 9.30 10.32 -12.72
N TRP A 102 9.05 11.56 -13.16
CA TRP A 102 7.78 11.95 -13.80
C TRP A 102 7.44 11.11 -15.04
N ASP A 103 8.43 10.83 -15.88
CA ASP A 103 8.31 9.98 -17.08
C ASP A 103 7.90 8.53 -16.77
N LYS A 104 8.02 8.09 -15.52
CA LYS A 104 7.63 6.75 -15.04
C LYS A 104 6.31 6.74 -14.28
N GLY A 105 5.50 7.79 -14.44
CA GLY A 105 4.15 7.88 -13.87
C GLY A 105 4.10 8.39 -12.42
N PHE A 106 5.20 8.95 -11.89
CA PHE A 106 5.20 9.57 -10.56
C PHE A 106 4.77 11.03 -10.65
N GLY A 107 3.77 11.42 -9.84
CA GLY A 107 3.28 12.79 -9.76
C GLY A 107 4.13 13.70 -8.84
N GLN A 108 3.77 14.98 -8.80
CA GLN A 108 4.30 15.91 -7.80
C GLN A 108 3.59 15.70 -6.46
N THR A 109 4.35 15.75 -5.37
CA THR A 109 3.76 15.82 -4.02
C THR A 109 3.16 17.21 -3.78
N CYS A 110 2.20 17.32 -2.85
CA CYS A 110 1.57 18.58 -2.49
C CYS A 110 2.61 19.65 -2.12
N SER A 111 3.65 19.27 -1.35
CA SER A 111 4.78 20.16 -1.01
C SER A 111 5.51 20.72 -2.24
N GLN A 112 5.66 19.92 -3.31
CA GLN A 112 6.29 20.36 -4.56
C GLN A 112 5.39 21.25 -5.42
N LYS A 113 4.07 21.07 -5.35
CA LYS A 113 3.12 21.95 -6.04
C LYS A 113 3.23 23.38 -5.50
N TYR A 114 3.26 23.54 -4.17
CA TYR A 114 3.40 24.86 -3.52
C TYR A 114 4.72 25.58 -3.78
N SER A 115 5.81 24.84 -4.09
CA SER A 115 7.12 25.46 -4.36
C SER A 115 7.34 25.79 -5.84
N ASN A 116 6.76 25.02 -6.76
CA ASN A 116 6.88 25.24 -8.20
C ASN A 116 5.85 26.24 -8.74
N GLU A 117 4.74 26.44 -8.04
CA GLU A 117 3.82 27.56 -8.27
C GLU A 117 4.40 28.83 -7.61
N ARG A 118 5.36 29.46 -8.28
CA ARG A 118 5.79 30.82 -7.94
C ARG A 118 4.58 31.73 -8.10
N TRP A 119 3.93 32.08 -6.99
CA TRP A 119 2.83 33.05 -6.96
C TRP A 119 3.23 34.29 -7.75
N HIS A 120 2.69 34.44 -8.96
CA HIS A 120 2.61 35.73 -9.61
C HIS A 120 1.66 36.58 -8.77
N LEU A 121 2.22 37.19 -7.73
CA LEU A 121 1.62 38.31 -7.01
C LEU A 121 1.35 39.41 -8.03
N TYR A 122 0.17 39.37 -8.65
CA TYR A 122 -0.45 40.56 -9.21
C TYR A 122 -0.79 41.45 -8.02
N ILE A 123 0.19 42.26 -7.58
CA ILE A 123 -0.10 43.40 -6.72
C ILE A 123 -0.81 44.41 -7.62
N LEU A 124 -2.13 44.30 -7.70
CA LEU A 124 -3.01 45.36 -8.16
C LEU A 124 -2.84 46.54 -7.20
N HIS A 125 -1.97 47.48 -7.55
CA HIS A 125 -2.03 48.82 -6.99
C HIS A 125 -3.30 49.47 -7.53
N LYS A 126 -4.19 49.86 -6.62
CA LYS A 126 -5.20 50.89 -6.91
C LYS A 126 -4.52 52.25 -6.99
#